data_AF-A0A1Y4U1E6-F1
#
_entry.id   AF-A0A1Y4U1E6-F1
#
_cell.length_a   1.000
_cell.length_b   1.000
_cell.length_c   1.000
_cell.angle_alpha   90.00
_cell.angle_beta   90.00
_cell.angle_gamma   90.00
#
_symmetry.space_group_name_H-M   'P 1'
#
loop_
_entity.id
_entity.type
_entity.pdbx_description
1 polymer ?
#
loop_
_entity_poly.entity_id
_entity_poly.type
_entity_poly.pdbx_seq_one_letter_code
_entity_poly.pdbx_strand_id
1 'polypeptide(L)'
;MIAKIVNGSCFRGVVNYILDKEKNAKILVCDGLFAENKDTIAMSFEAQLKMNPKVTKPVGHISLAFHKEDEHRLTDRAMAGIALEYLEQMGITDTQVLIVRHFDKEHPHVHIAFNRIANNGRTISDRNERIRSARICKELTRKYNLYFASGKERVKQHRLKEPDKTKYGLYSILTSEVSRCGNWNILAANLKKQGVEMRFKYKGKSDEVQGVVFTMNGYSFSGSKIDRRFSFSKIDTALERNKRTERMEMQPPSRHEELPTFQPESRGNDDLYSGSIGLFMPNATDSQSEENYFEEQLKRKNKKKRQRKIRF
;
A
#
# COMPACT_ATOMS: atom_id res chain seq x y z
N MET A 1 7.72 -4.33 3.31
CA MET A 1 7.48 -5.00 2.02
C MET A 1 6.08 -4.68 1.49
N ILE A 2 5.90 -4.56 0.17
CA ILE A 2 4.61 -4.31 -0.50
C ILE A 2 4.48 -5.26 -1.68
N ALA A 3 3.27 -5.75 -1.94
CA ALA A 3 2.96 -6.57 -3.10
C ALA A 3 2.01 -5.86 -4.08
N LYS A 4 2.24 -6.05 -5.37
CA LYS A 4 1.31 -5.69 -6.45
C LYS A 4 0.93 -6.95 -7.23
N ILE A 5 -0.37 -7.20 -7.36
CA ILE A 5 -0.91 -8.38 -8.04
C ILE A 5 -1.62 -7.98 -9.35
N VAL A 6 -1.26 -8.67 -10.44
CA VAL A 6 -1.87 -8.53 -11.76
C VAL A 6 -2.21 -9.91 -12.32
N ASN A 7 -3.49 -10.12 -12.65
CA ASN A 7 -3.94 -11.35 -13.30
C ASN A 7 -4.12 -11.14 -14.81
N GLY A 8 -3.51 -12.01 -15.61
CA GLY A 8 -3.39 -11.90 -17.07
C GLY A 8 -3.84 -13.15 -17.82
N SER A 9 -3.71 -13.11 -19.15
CA SER A 9 -4.17 -14.19 -20.05
C SER A 9 -3.07 -14.81 -20.92
N CYS A 10 -1.83 -14.31 -20.83
CA CYS A 10 -0.76 -14.67 -21.74
C CYS A 10 0.58 -14.80 -21.01
N PHE A 11 1.10 -16.01 -20.91
CA PHE A 11 2.36 -16.28 -20.22
C PHE A 11 3.56 -15.75 -21.00
N ARG A 12 3.59 -15.86 -22.33
CA ARG A 12 4.66 -15.24 -23.13
C ARG A 12 4.84 -13.74 -22.82
N GLY A 13 3.75 -13.01 -22.60
CA GLY A 13 3.80 -11.60 -22.22
C GLY A 13 4.46 -11.36 -20.86
N VAL A 14 4.11 -12.17 -19.84
CA VAL A 14 4.69 -12.03 -18.50
C VAL A 14 6.14 -12.50 -18.45
N VAL A 15 6.46 -13.62 -19.09
CA VAL A 15 7.82 -14.18 -19.15
C VAL A 15 8.77 -13.22 -19.85
N ASN A 16 8.35 -12.62 -20.97
CA ASN A 16 9.17 -11.64 -21.67
C ASN A 16 9.49 -10.41 -20.81
N TYR A 17 8.51 -9.93 -20.04
CA TYR A 17 8.68 -8.79 -19.13
C TYR A 17 9.54 -9.12 -17.91
N ILE A 18 9.36 -10.30 -17.33
CA ILE A 18 10.10 -10.72 -16.13
C ILE A 18 11.54 -11.10 -16.50
N LEU A 19 11.81 -11.63 -17.68
CA LEU A 19 13.17 -11.98 -18.12
C LEU A 19 13.75 -10.91 -19.05
N ASP A 20 13.31 -9.67 -18.93
CA ASP A 20 13.84 -8.58 -19.75
C ASP A 20 15.32 -8.35 -19.47
N LYS A 21 16.12 -8.24 -20.53
CA LYS A 21 17.58 -8.06 -20.43
C LYS A 21 17.92 -6.68 -19.89
N GLU A 22 17.10 -5.68 -20.21
CA GLU A 22 17.29 -4.29 -19.73
C GLU A 22 17.19 -4.18 -18.21
N LYS A 23 16.58 -5.19 -17.54
CA LYS A 23 16.39 -5.20 -16.09
C LYS A 23 17.44 -5.96 -15.30
N ASN A 24 18.47 -6.46 -16.00
CA ASN A 24 19.51 -7.31 -15.44
C ASN A 24 18.93 -8.49 -14.63
N ALA A 25 17.88 -9.11 -15.17
CA ALA A 25 17.04 -10.06 -14.46
C ALA A 25 17.81 -11.33 -14.03
N LYS A 26 17.64 -11.74 -12.77
CA LYS A 26 18.23 -12.97 -12.21
C LYS A 26 17.15 -13.92 -11.71
N ILE A 27 17.09 -15.13 -12.26
CA ILE A 27 16.17 -16.17 -11.81
C ILE A 27 16.60 -16.65 -10.43
N LEU A 28 15.68 -16.60 -9.46
CA LEU A 28 15.89 -17.07 -8.09
C LEU A 28 15.27 -18.45 -7.87
N VAL A 29 14.07 -18.68 -8.41
CA VAL A 29 13.35 -19.95 -8.32
C VAL A 29 12.69 -20.23 -9.66
N CYS A 30 12.79 -21.48 -10.10
CA CYS A 30 12.12 -21.99 -11.27
C CYS A 30 11.65 -23.41 -10.96
N ASP A 31 10.34 -23.59 -10.79
CA ASP A 31 9.75 -24.86 -10.39
C ASP A 31 8.58 -25.24 -11.32
N GLY A 32 8.57 -26.51 -11.74
CA GLY A 32 7.60 -27.05 -12.71
C GLY A 32 7.76 -26.52 -14.15
N LEU A 33 8.89 -25.90 -14.50
CA LEU A 33 9.10 -25.24 -15.79
C LEU A 33 10.37 -25.74 -16.49
N PHE A 34 10.31 -25.86 -17.80
CA PHE A 34 11.48 -26.06 -18.64
C PHE A 34 12.10 -24.71 -18.99
N ALA A 35 13.31 -24.44 -18.48
CA ALA A 35 13.89 -23.10 -18.40
C ALA A 35 15.16 -22.88 -19.24
N GLU A 36 15.17 -23.37 -20.48
CA GLU A 36 16.27 -23.12 -21.41
C GLU A 36 16.25 -21.69 -21.96
N ASN A 37 15.06 -21.18 -22.27
CA ASN A 37 14.84 -19.84 -22.83
C ASN A 37 13.41 -19.34 -22.56
N LYS A 38 13.14 -18.08 -22.88
CA LYS A 38 11.84 -17.42 -22.64
C LYS A 38 10.67 -18.18 -23.28
N ASP A 39 10.86 -18.75 -24.46
CA ASP A 39 9.80 -19.47 -25.16
C ASP A 39 9.49 -20.80 -24.49
N THR A 40 10.51 -21.58 -24.11
CA THR A 40 10.32 -22.85 -23.38
C THR A 40 9.61 -22.66 -22.03
N ILE A 41 9.92 -21.58 -21.31
CA ILE A 41 9.25 -21.23 -20.05
C ILE A 41 7.79 -20.88 -20.30
N ALA A 42 7.52 -20.03 -21.30
CA ALA A 42 6.16 -19.66 -21.65
C ALA A 42 5.32 -20.87 -22.10
N MET A 43 5.91 -21.76 -22.90
CA MET A 43 5.27 -23.01 -23.34
C MET A 43 4.98 -23.95 -22.17
N SER A 44 5.90 -24.05 -21.21
CA SER A 44 5.69 -24.86 -20.00
C SER A 44 4.45 -24.39 -19.22
N PHE A 45 4.31 -23.07 -19.04
CA PHE A 45 3.11 -22.50 -18.43
C PHE A 45 1.83 -22.71 -19.25
N GLU A 46 1.93 -22.56 -20.57
CA GLU A 46 0.79 -22.70 -21.48
C GLU A 46 0.29 -24.14 -21.58
N ALA A 47 1.16 -25.14 -21.41
CA ALA A 47 0.78 -26.56 -21.43
C ALA A 47 -0.28 -26.89 -20.36
N GLN A 48 -0.11 -26.37 -19.14
CA GLN A 48 -1.01 -26.61 -18.02
C GLN A 48 -2.39 -25.92 -18.16
N LEU A 49 -2.52 -24.94 -19.08
CA LEU A 49 -3.81 -24.28 -19.34
C LEU A 49 -4.90 -25.24 -19.84
N LYS A 50 -4.49 -26.29 -20.54
CA LYS A 50 -5.41 -27.29 -21.13
C LYS A 50 -6.18 -28.06 -20.06
N MET A 51 -5.68 -28.10 -18.82
CA MET A 51 -6.33 -28.78 -17.71
C MET A 51 -7.62 -28.09 -17.25
N ASN A 52 -7.75 -26.77 -17.50
CA ASN A 52 -8.96 -26.03 -17.12
C ASN A 52 -9.23 -24.85 -18.07
N PRO A 53 -9.85 -25.12 -19.24
CA PRO A 53 -10.08 -24.10 -20.27
C PRO A 53 -11.10 -23.03 -19.87
N LYS A 54 -11.84 -23.21 -18.76
CA LYS A 54 -12.82 -22.24 -18.25
C LYS A 54 -12.15 -21.00 -17.64
N VAL A 55 -10.88 -21.10 -17.23
CA VAL A 55 -10.15 -19.98 -16.61
C VAL A 55 -9.67 -19.01 -17.67
N THR A 56 -10.30 -17.84 -17.77
CA THR A 56 -9.98 -16.83 -18.78
C THR A 56 -8.73 -15.98 -18.46
N LYS A 57 -8.30 -15.99 -17.19
CA LYS A 57 -7.10 -15.28 -16.70
C LYS A 57 -6.21 -16.20 -15.86
N PRO A 58 -5.53 -17.17 -16.48
CA PRO A 58 -4.76 -18.17 -15.77
C PRO A 58 -3.39 -17.66 -15.29
N VAL A 59 -2.91 -16.52 -15.80
CA VAL A 59 -1.61 -15.99 -15.41
C VAL A 59 -1.74 -15.20 -14.12
N GLY A 60 -1.00 -15.58 -13.09
CA GLY A 60 -0.77 -14.76 -11.91
C GLY A 60 0.60 -14.08 -11.98
N HIS A 61 0.63 -12.76 -11.80
CA HIS A 61 1.87 -11.97 -11.72
C HIS A 61 1.88 -11.17 -10.42
N ILE A 62 2.94 -11.32 -9.63
CA ILE A 62 3.12 -10.59 -8.38
C ILE A 62 4.48 -9.88 -8.41
N SER A 63 4.50 -8.59 -8.11
CA SER A 63 5.72 -7.85 -7.77
C SER A 63 5.78 -7.75 -6.25
N LEU A 64 6.88 -8.20 -5.63
CA LEU A 64 7.18 -7.95 -4.22
C LEU A 64 8.31 -6.92 -4.15
N ALA A 65 8.00 -5.74 -3.62
CA ALA A 65 8.94 -4.66 -3.42
C ALA A 65 9.33 -4.55 -1.94
N PHE A 66 10.63 -4.39 -1.70
CA PHE A 66 11.20 -4.19 -0.39
C PHE A 66 11.64 -2.73 -0.22
N HIS A 67 11.84 -2.31 1.03
CA HIS A 67 12.34 -0.95 1.27
C HIS A 67 13.85 -0.90 1.04
N LYS A 68 14.37 0.23 0.57
CA LYS A 68 15.82 0.40 0.30
C LYS A 68 16.68 0.20 1.55
N GLU A 69 16.18 0.57 2.72
CA GLU A 69 16.87 0.34 4.02
C GLU A 69 17.15 -1.15 4.29
N ASP A 70 16.35 -2.05 3.72
CA ASP A 70 16.55 -3.50 3.86
C ASP A 70 17.54 -4.07 2.82
N GLU A 71 18.09 -3.26 1.90
CA GLU A 71 18.91 -3.76 0.78
C GLU A 71 20.09 -4.61 1.21
N HIS A 72 20.81 -4.19 2.26
CA HIS A 72 21.98 -4.87 2.81
C HIS A 72 21.72 -6.31 3.28
N ARG A 73 20.46 -6.65 3.62
CA ARG A 73 20.06 -7.98 4.10
C ARG A 73 19.30 -8.80 3.05
N LEU A 74 18.96 -8.21 1.91
CA LEU A 74 18.18 -8.86 0.85
C LEU A 74 19.08 -9.57 -0.17
N THR A 75 19.74 -10.62 0.31
CA THR A 75 20.42 -11.59 -0.55
C THR A 75 19.42 -12.34 -1.42
N ASP A 76 19.89 -12.92 -2.52
CA ASP A 76 19.06 -13.73 -3.42
C ASP A 76 18.33 -14.86 -2.69
N ARG A 77 19.03 -15.54 -1.78
CA ARG A 77 18.45 -16.61 -0.95
C ARG A 77 17.37 -16.07 -0.01
N ALA A 78 17.60 -14.92 0.62
CA ALA A 78 16.62 -14.30 1.51
C ALA A 78 15.37 -13.88 0.73
N MET A 79 15.53 -13.23 -0.42
CA MET A 79 14.42 -12.81 -1.26
C MET A 79 13.63 -14.00 -1.81
N ALA A 80 14.31 -15.07 -2.22
CA ALA A 80 13.66 -16.32 -2.65
C ALA A 80 12.83 -16.94 -1.51
N GLY A 81 13.41 -17.04 -0.31
CA GLY A 81 12.73 -17.58 0.86
C GLY A 81 11.48 -16.79 1.24
N ILE A 82 11.59 -15.46 1.31
CA ILE A 82 10.46 -14.58 1.61
C ILE A 82 9.37 -14.70 0.54
N ALA A 83 9.75 -14.77 -0.74
CA ALA A 83 8.81 -14.89 -1.85
C ALA A 83 8.07 -16.24 -1.85
N LEU A 84 8.76 -17.34 -1.55
CA LEU A 84 8.15 -18.67 -1.40
C LEU A 84 7.18 -18.73 -0.22
N GLU A 85 7.58 -18.23 0.96
CA GLU A 85 6.70 -18.18 2.11
C GLU A 85 5.47 -17.28 1.85
N TYR A 86 5.66 -16.17 1.14
CA TYR A 86 4.55 -15.31 0.70
C TYR A 86 3.55 -16.08 -0.19
N LEU A 87 4.02 -16.91 -1.13
CA LEU A 87 3.15 -17.72 -1.99
C LEU A 87 2.38 -18.77 -1.19
N GLU A 88 3.06 -19.46 -0.27
CA GLU A 88 2.47 -20.43 0.62
C GLU A 88 1.33 -19.82 1.45
N GLN A 89 1.57 -18.68 2.12
CA GLN A 89 0.55 -17.97 2.89
C GLN A 89 -0.60 -17.42 2.02
N MET A 90 -0.32 -17.12 0.74
CA MET A 90 -1.33 -16.74 -0.24
C MET A 90 -2.18 -17.93 -0.72
N GLY A 91 -1.82 -19.16 -0.36
CA GLY A 91 -2.45 -20.39 -0.88
C GLY A 91 -2.14 -20.64 -2.36
N ILE A 92 -1.00 -20.11 -2.83
CA ILE A 92 -0.48 -20.36 -4.18
C ILE A 92 0.54 -21.49 -4.05
N THR A 93 0.03 -22.71 -4.12
CA THR A 93 0.79 -23.95 -3.94
C THR A 93 0.42 -24.93 -5.03
N ASP A 94 1.21 -26.01 -5.21
CA ASP A 94 0.93 -27.06 -6.18
C ASP A 94 0.73 -26.52 -7.62
N THR A 95 1.63 -25.62 -8.03
CA THR A 95 1.56 -24.98 -9.35
C THR A 95 2.95 -24.55 -9.81
N GLN A 96 3.12 -24.38 -11.12
CA GLN A 96 4.34 -23.85 -11.70
C GLN A 96 4.63 -22.43 -11.19
N VAL A 97 5.90 -22.15 -10.88
CA VAL A 97 6.33 -20.84 -10.41
C VAL A 97 7.69 -20.45 -10.97
N LEU A 98 7.80 -19.17 -11.32
CA LEU A 98 9.05 -18.51 -11.69
C LEU A 98 9.21 -17.25 -10.83
N ILE A 99 10.27 -17.20 -10.03
CA ILE A 99 10.64 -16.03 -9.20
C ILE A 99 11.93 -15.45 -9.75
N VAL A 100 11.91 -14.15 -10.05
CA VAL A 100 13.02 -13.45 -10.69
C VAL A 100 13.25 -12.12 -9.99
N ARG A 101 14.50 -11.83 -9.65
CA ARG A 101 14.94 -10.54 -9.13
C ARG A 101 15.27 -9.60 -10.28
N HIS A 102 14.85 -8.35 -10.19
CA HIS A 102 15.29 -7.28 -11.09
C HIS A 102 16.21 -6.32 -10.36
N PHE A 103 17.06 -5.62 -11.12
CA PHE A 103 18.02 -4.62 -10.61
C PHE A 103 17.89 -3.27 -11.33
N ASP A 104 16.80 -3.07 -12.07
CA ASP A 104 16.45 -1.84 -12.79
C ASP A 104 15.99 -0.68 -11.88
N LYS A 105 15.75 -0.94 -10.58
CA LYS A 105 15.18 0.05 -9.66
C LYS A 105 16.03 0.23 -8.41
N GLU A 106 15.88 1.41 -7.81
CA GLU A 106 16.55 1.81 -6.57
C GLU A 106 16.22 0.91 -5.37
N HIS A 107 15.03 0.31 -5.35
CA HIS A 107 14.62 -0.58 -4.26
C HIS A 107 14.67 -2.05 -4.71
N PRO A 108 15.14 -2.96 -3.84
CA PRO A 108 15.14 -4.38 -4.14
C PRO A 108 13.72 -4.89 -4.38
N HIS A 109 13.53 -5.69 -5.43
CA HIS A 109 12.24 -6.30 -5.72
C HIS A 109 12.38 -7.59 -6.52
N VAL A 110 11.35 -8.44 -6.42
CA VAL A 110 11.21 -9.66 -7.21
C VAL A 110 9.87 -9.68 -7.91
N HIS A 111 9.86 -10.27 -9.10
CA HIS A 111 8.66 -10.62 -9.83
C HIS A 111 8.43 -12.12 -9.80
N ILE A 112 7.18 -12.50 -9.60
CA ILE A 112 6.71 -13.86 -9.52
C ILE A 112 5.68 -14.07 -10.63
N ALA A 113 5.92 -15.03 -11.52
CA ALA A 113 4.90 -15.58 -12.39
C ALA A 113 4.49 -16.96 -11.89
N PHE A 114 3.18 -17.22 -11.82
CA PHE A 114 2.65 -18.53 -11.45
C PHE A 114 1.40 -18.88 -12.25
N ASN A 115 1.08 -20.17 -12.31
CA ASN A 115 -0.15 -20.62 -12.94
C ASN A 115 -1.30 -20.65 -11.92
N ARG A 116 -2.42 -20.02 -12.25
CA ARG A 116 -3.65 -20.10 -11.45
C ARG A 116 -4.39 -21.42 -11.62
N ILE A 117 -3.92 -22.30 -12.49
CA ILE A 117 -4.39 -23.68 -12.59
C ILE A 117 -3.33 -24.52 -11.88
N ALA A 118 -3.71 -25.18 -10.79
CA ALA A 118 -2.83 -26.07 -10.04
C ALA A 118 -2.53 -27.35 -10.83
N ASN A 119 -1.58 -28.17 -10.38
CA ASN A 119 -1.16 -29.39 -11.07
C ASN A 119 -2.26 -30.45 -11.13
N ASN A 120 -3.28 -30.34 -10.28
CA ASN A 120 -4.51 -31.15 -10.31
C ASN A 120 -5.65 -30.51 -11.14
N GLY A 121 -5.40 -29.41 -11.87
CA GLY A 121 -6.38 -28.73 -12.71
C GLY A 121 -7.35 -27.80 -11.98
N ARG A 122 -7.31 -27.75 -10.64
CA ARG A 122 -8.14 -26.82 -9.86
C ARG A 122 -7.68 -25.38 -10.04
N THR A 123 -8.62 -24.45 -10.01
CA THR A 123 -8.32 -23.02 -10.08
C THR A 123 -7.93 -22.48 -8.70
N ILE A 124 -6.76 -21.85 -8.62
CA ILE A 124 -6.33 -21.05 -7.47
C ILE A 124 -7.16 -19.76 -7.42
N SER A 125 -7.83 -19.55 -6.29
CA SER A 125 -8.78 -18.46 -6.10
C SER A 125 -8.08 -17.09 -6.00
N ASP A 126 -8.57 -16.13 -6.78
CA ASP A 126 -8.18 -14.71 -6.71
C ASP A 126 -9.07 -13.91 -5.74
N ARG A 127 -9.97 -14.58 -5.01
CA ARG A 127 -10.91 -13.91 -4.08
C ARG A 127 -10.13 -13.17 -3.00
N ASN A 128 -10.42 -11.87 -2.88
CA ASN A 128 -9.81 -10.96 -1.91
C ASN A 128 -8.27 -11.00 -1.90
N GLU A 129 -7.63 -11.39 -3.01
CA GLU A 129 -6.18 -11.61 -3.07
C GLU A 129 -5.39 -10.38 -2.62
N ARG A 130 -5.84 -9.16 -2.97
CA ARG A 130 -5.18 -7.91 -2.58
C ARG A 130 -5.25 -7.65 -1.08
N ILE A 131 -6.38 -7.99 -0.44
CA ILE A 131 -6.57 -7.81 1.00
C ILE A 131 -5.70 -8.83 1.75
N ARG A 132 -5.74 -10.10 1.33
CA ARG A 132 -4.90 -11.17 1.89
C ARG A 132 -3.42 -10.84 1.75
N SER A 133 -3.02 -10.45 0.54
CA SER A 133 -1.65 -10.05 0.22
C SER A 133 -1.16 -8.88 1.07
N ALA A 134 -1.96 -7.83 1.24
CA ALA A 134 -1.58 -6.71 2.10
C ALA A 134 -1.39 -7.13 3.57
N ARG A 135 -2.23 -8.05 4.07
CA ARG A 135 -2.10 -8.62 5.42
C ARG A 135 -0.81 -9.43 5.55
N ILE A 136 -0.58 -10.36 4.62
CA ILE A 136 0.61 -11.23 4.60
C ILE A 136 1.89 -10.41 4.46
N CYS A 137 1.90 -9.39 3.60
CA CYS A 137 3.05 -8.49 3.49
C CYS A 137 3.39 -7.83 4.83
N LYS A 138 2.37 -7.43 5.60
CA LYS A 138 2.57 -6.85 6.93
C LYS A 138 3.09 -7.88 7.93
N GLU A 139 2.57 -9.10 7.90
CA GLU A 139 3.00 -10.22 8.75
C GLU A 139 4.45 -10.59 8.46
N LEU A 140 4.82 -10.79 7.20
CA LEU A 140 6.18 -11.09 6.78
C LEU A 140 7.16 -9.94 7.04
N THR A 141 6.72 -8.68 6.87
CA THR A 141 7.55 -7.53 7.25
C THR A 141 7.90 -7.57 8.73
N ARG A 142 6.98 -8.01 9.62
CA ARG A 142 7.30 -8.20 11.05
C ARG A 142 8.21 -9.41 11.27
N LYS A 143 7.85 -10.56 10.69
CA LYS A 143 8.56 -11.83 10.88
C LYS A 143 10.05 -11.71 10.54
N TYR A 144 10.36 -11.05 9.44
CA TYR A 144 11.73 -10.87 8.96
C TYR A 144 12.39 -9.57 9.44
N ASN A 145 11.76 -8.88 10.40
CA ASN A 145 12.22 -7.60 10.95
C ASN A 145 12.59 -6.58 9.85
N LEU A 146 11.81 -6.55 8.78
CA LEU A 146 12.00 -5.65 7.65
C LEU A 146 11.50 -4.25 8.01
N TYR A 147 12.00 -3.25 7.30
CA TYR A 147 11.64 -1.87 7.55
C TYR A 147 10.12 -1.63 7.39
N PHE A 148 9.51 -1.15 8.47
CA PHE A 148 8.18 -0.57 8.43
C PHE A 148 8.31 0.89 8.02
N ALA A 149 7.77 1.24 6.86
CA ALA A 149 7.63 2.65 6.51
C ALA A 149 6.65 3.31 7.49
N SER A 150 7.19 3.92 8.54
CA SER A 150 6.49 4.73 9.50
C SER A 150 6.44 6.15 8.97
N GLY A 151 5.24 6.61 8.59
CA GLY A 151 4.99 8.03 8.38
C GLY A 151 4.60 8.42 6.96
N LYS A 152 3.83 9.51 6.89
CA LYS A 152 3.43 10.20 5.67
C LYS A 152 4.43 11.31 5.27
N GLU A 153 5.53 11.46 6.00
CA GLU A 153 6.44 12.61 5.88
C GLU A 153 7.36 12.53 4.65
N ARG A 154 7.67 11.33 4.15
CA ARG A 154 8.57 11.13 2.99
C ARG A 154 7.82 10.83 1.68
N VAL A 155 6.60 11.33 1.50
CA VAL A 155 5.82 11.09 0.27
C VAL A 155 6.34 11.98 -0.87
N LYS A 156 6.70 11.37 -2.00
CA LYS A 156 7.08 12.08 -3.23
C LYS A 156 5.83 12.74 -3.86
N GLN A 157 5.45 13.93 -3.37
CA GLN A 157 4.19 14.60 -3.71
C GLN A 157 3.96 14.77 -5.22
N HIS A 158 5.02 15.07 -5.99
CA HIS A 158 4.95 15.24 -7.44
C HIS A 158 4.48 13.98 -8.20
N ARG A 159 4.46 12.82 -7.54
CA ARG A 159 4.10 11.52 -8.14
C ARG A 159 2.68 11.07 -7.79
N LEU A 160 2.04 11.74 -6.85
CA LEU A 160 0.65 11.44 -6.51
C LEU A 160 -0.25 11.86 -7.67
N LYS A 161 -1.18 10.98 -8.03
CA LYS A 161 -2.27 11.29 -8.97
C LYS A 161 -3.55 11.53 -8.19
N GLU A 162 -4.50 12.21 -8.79
CA GLU A 162 -5.83 12.30 -8.19
C GLU A 162 -6.49 10.91 -8.13
N PRO A 163 -7.23 10.59 -7.04
CA PRO A 163 -7.61 11.47 -5.93
C PRO A 163 -6.60 11.52 -4.76
N ASP A 164 -5.52 10.74 -4.82
CA ASP A 164 -4.54 10.61 -3.72
C ASP A 164 -3.71 11.87 -3.50
N LYS A 165 -3.43 12.64 -4.57
CA LYS A 165 -2.76 13.95 -4.49
C LYS A 165 -3.57 14.93 -3.63
N THR A 166 -4.86 15.10 -3.92
CA THR A 166 -5.75 15.92 -3.10
C THR A 166 -5.87 15.39 -1.68
N LYS A 167 -5.98 14.07 -1.51
CA LYS A 167 -6.07 13.45 -0.19
C LYS A 167 -4.83 13.73 0.68
N TYR A 168 -3.65 13.72 0.08
CA TYR A 168 -2.40 14.06 0.77
C TYR A 168 -2.31 15.56 1.07
N GLY A 169 -2.74 16.43 0.14
CA GLY A 169 -2.84 17.87 0.41
C GLY A 169 -3.74 18.17 1.60
N LEU A 170 -4.92 17.53 1.67
CA LEU A 170 -5.80 17.60 2.83
C LEU A 170 -5.12 17.12 4.11
N TYR A 171 -4.36 16.02 4.06
CA TYR A 171 -3.60 15.54 5.22
C TYR A 171 -2.62 16.61 5.74
N SER A 172 -1.88 17.26 4.84
CA SER A 172 -0.91 18.31 5.21
C SER A 172 -1.60 19.51 5.86
N ILE A 173 -2.67 20.01 5.23
CA ILE A 173 -3.44 21.15 5.72
C ILE A 173 -4.04 20.83 7.10
N LEU A 174 -4.71 19.69 7.23
CA LEU A 174 -5.34 19.27 8.49
C LEU A 174 -4.32 19.05 9.60
N THR A 175 -3.13 18.52 9.29
CA THR A 175 -2.07 18.34 10.28
C THR A 175 -1.64 19.70 10.85
N SER A 176 -1.47 20.71 10.00
CA SER A 176 -1.11 22.07 10.42
C SER A 176 -2.25 22.73 11.20
N GLU A 177 -3.46 22.78 10.64
CA GLU A 177 -4.57 23.54 11.23
C GLU A 177 -5.11 22.94 12.53
N VAL A 178 -5.25 21.60 12.61
CA VAL A 178 -5.77 20.93 13.82
C VAL A 178 -4.80 21.09 15.00
N SER A 179 -3.49 21.25 14.75
CA SER A 179 -2.52 21.48 15.81
C SER A 179 -2.53 22.90 16.38
N ARG A 180 -3.15 23.86 15.68
CA ARG A 180 -3.12 25.29 16.04
C ARG A 180 -4.48 25.87 16.42
N CYS A 181 -5.57 25.23 16.03
CA CYS A 181 -6.91 25.76 16.30
C CYS A 181 -7.41 25.32 17.68
N GLY A 182 -8.10 26.21 18.39
CA GLY A 182 -8.76 25.90 19.67
C GLY A 182 -10.25 25.55 19.56
N ASN A 183 -10.88 25.71 18.40
CA ASN A 183 -12.30 25.34 18.19
C ASN A 183 -12.65 25.08 16.72
N TRP A 184 -13.81 24.46 16.51
CA TRP A 184 -14.31 24.06 15.19
C TRP A 184 -14.61 25.23 14.25
N ASN A 185 -15.07 26.36 14.77
CA ASN A 185 -15.40 27.53 13.94
C ASN A 185 -14.13 28.17 13.34
N ILE A 186 -13.09 28.32 14.15
CA ILE A 186 -11.77 28.79 13.70
C ILE A 186 -11.18 27.81 12.70
N LEU A 187 -11.23 26.50 13.01
CA LEU A 187 -10.75 25.46 12.10
C LEU A 187 -11.48 25.54 10.74
N ALA A 188 -12.82 25.63 10.74
CA ALA A 188 -13.61 25.73 9.51
C ALA A 188 -13.25 26.98 8.70
N ALA A 189 -13.08 28.12 9.35
CA ALA A 189 -12.71 29.38 8.70
C ALA A 189 -11.31 29.29 8.06
N ASN A 190 -10.32 28.73 8.76
CA ASN A 190 -8.97 28.57 8.24
C ASN A 190 -8.90 27.56 7.09
N LEU A 191 -9.62 26.44 7.20
CA LEU A 191 -9.74 25.46 6.12
C LEU A 191 -10.37 26.08 4.87
N LYS A 192 -11.44 26.87 5.04
CA LYS A 192 -12.09 27.57 3.92
C LYS A 192 -11.14 28.54 3.21
N LYS A 193 -10.29 29.25 3.94
CA LYS A 193 -9.24 30.12 3.34
C LYS A 193 -8.23 29.35 2.48
N GLN A 194 -8.01 28.08 2.78
CA GLN A 194 -7.13 27.18 2.03
C GLN A 194 -7.88 26.38 0.95
N GLY A 195 -9.13 26.74 0.63
CA GLY A 195 -9.94 26.06 -0.38
C GLY A 195 -10.47 24.69 0.05
N VAL A 196 -10.49 24.42 1.36
CA VAL A 196 -11.03 23.18 1.93
C VAL A 196 -12.41 23.43 2.52
N GLU A 197 -13.42 22.79 1.96
CA GLU A 197 -14.76 22.78 2.54
C GLU A 197 -14.88 21.66 3.58
N MET A 198 -15.56 21.96 4.69
CA MET A 198 -15.78 21.02 5.79
C MET A 198 -17.28 20.85 6.02
N ARG A 199 -17.74 19.61 6.17
CA ARG A 199 -19.12 19.30 6.57
C ARG A 199 -19.16 18.19 7.61
N PHE A 200 -20.07 18.31 8.58
CA PHE A 200 -20.34 17.25 9.53
C PHE A 200 -21.24 16.17 8.90
N LYS A 201 -21.00 14.93 9.31
CA LYS A 201 -21.84 13.78 8.98
C LYS A 201 -22.59 13.37 10.23
N TYR A 202 -23.91 13.31 10.14
CA TYR A 202 -24.79 12.98 11.26
C TYR A 202 -25.30 11.54 11.18
N LYS A 203 -25.67 10.99 12.33
CA LYS A 203 -26.21 9.64 12.45
C LYS A 203 -27.71 9.64 12.17
N GLY A 204 -28.10 9.23 10.96
CA GLY A 204 -29.51 9.07 10.59
C GLY A 204 -30.30 10.38 10.76
N LYS A 205 -31.36 10.34 11.59
CA LYS A 205 -32.21 11.50 11.94
C LYS A 205 -31.81 12.22 13.24
N SER A 206 -30.66 11.88 13.83
CA SER A 206 -30.19 12.52 15.07
C SER A 206 -29.18 13.62 14.77
N ASP A 207 -29.10 14.60 15.67
CA ASP A 207 -28.07 15.65 15.66
C ASP A 207 -26.70 15.15 16.18
N GLU A 208 -26.55 13.83 16.39
CA GLU A 208 -25.28 13.21 16.80
C GLU A 208 -24.30 13.18 15.61
N VAL A 209 -23.18 13.88 15.75
CA VAL A 209 -22.12 13.91 14.73
C VAL A 209 -21.37 12.58 14.69
N GLN A 210 -21.56 11.82 13.61
CA GLN A 210 -20.87 10.55 13.34
C GLN A 210 -19.46 10.76 12.76
N GLY A 211 -19.20 11.92 12.14
CA GLY A 211 -17.90 12.19 11.55
C GLY A 211 -17.82 13.54 10.85
N VAL A 212 -16.68 13.78 10.21
CA VAL A 212 -16.42 14.99 9.42
C VAL A 212 -15.96 14.58 8.01
N VAL A 213 -16.36 15.34 7.01
CA VAL A 213 -15.96 15.18 5.61
C VAL A 213 -15.31 16.46 5.14
N PHE A 214 -14.17 16.33 4.47
CA PHE A 214 -13.41 17.42 3.89
C PHE A 214 -13.42 17.30 2.37
N THR A 215 -13.64 18.42 1.68
CA THR A 215 -13.66 18.51 0.21
C THR A 215 -12.64 19.52 -0.26
N MET A 216 -11.83 19.13 -1.25
CA MET A 216 -10.84 20.00 -1.90
C MET A 216 -10.70 19.54 -3.35
N ASN A 217 -10.49 20.46 -4.30
CA ASN A 217 -10.33 20.13 -5.74
C ASN A 217 -11.42 19.22 -6.32
N GLY A 218 -12.66 19.30 -5.81
CA GLY A 218 -13.77 18.44 -6.24
C GLY A 218 -13.78 17.01 -5.67
N TYR A 219 -12.83 16.64 -4.82
CA TYR A 219 -12.80 15.33 -4.15
C TYR A 219 -13.16 15.45 -2.67
N SER A 220 -14.06 14.57 -2.20
CA SER A 220 -14.50 14.53 -0.80
C SER A 220 -14.01 13.27 -0.08
N PHE A 221 -13.48 13.43 1.13
CA PHE A 221 -13.02 12.33 1.98
C PHE A 221 -13.54 12.48 3.41
N SER A 222 -13.97 11.37 4.02
CA SER A 222 -14.15 11.34 5.47
C SER A 222 -12.81 11.56 6.16
N GLY A 223 -12.76 12.39 7.21
CA GLY A 223 -11.54 12.66 7.96
C GLY A 223 -10.83 11.39 8.42
N SER A 224 -11.59 10.42 8.95
CA SER A 224 -11.07 9.09 9.35
C SER A 224 -10.41 8.28 8.21
N LYS A 225 -10.77 8.55 6.95
CA LYS A 225 -10.19 7.92 5.75
C LYS A 225 -8.95 8.65 5.26
N ILE A 226 -8.79 9.93 5.60
CA ILE A 226 -7.55 10.70 5.39
C ILE A 226 -6.52 10.23 6.41
N ASP A 227 -6.87 10.31 7.69
CA ASP A 227 -6.10 9.76 8.81
C ASP A 227 -7.03 9.47 9.99
N ARG A 228 -6.73 8.44 10.79
CA ARG A 228 -7.51 8.13 12.01
C ARG A 228 -7.55 9.31 12.97
N ARG A 229 -6.49 10.13 13.01
CA ARG A 229 -6.41 11.35 13.83
C ARG A 229 -7.39 12.44 13.42
N PHE A 230 -7.90 12.39 12.18
CA PHE A 230 -8.87 13.34 11.67
C PHE A 230 -10.32 12.82 11.77
N SER A 231 -10.60 11.83 12.61
CA SER A 231 -11.99 11.56 13.00
C SER A 231 -12.54 12.72 13.83
N PHE A 232 -13.86 12.92 13.80
CA PHE A 232 -14.52 13.99 14.56
C PHE A 232 -14.06 14.01 16.03
N SER A 233 -14.21 12.89 16.73
CA SER A 233 -13.81 12.76 18.14
C SER A 233 -12.34 13.10 18.42
N LYS A 234 -11.44 12.80 17.48
CA LYS A 234 -10.00 13.03 17.66
C LYS A 234 -9.62 14.47 17.38
N ILE A 235 -10.24 15.10 16.39
CA ILE A 235 -10.10 16.54 16.17
C ILE A 235 -10.69 17.30 17.36
N ASP A 236 -11.88 16.94 17.81
CA ASP A 236 -12.54 17.57 18.95
C ASP A 236 -11.66 17.55 20.22
N THR A 237 -11.10 16.37 20.54
CA THR A 237 -10.13 16.21 21.63
C THR A 237 -8.89 17.09 21.44
N ALA A 238 -8.38 17.21 20.22
CA ALA A 238 -7.21 18.03 19.92
C ALA A 238 -7.49 19.53 20.08
N LEU A 239 -8.64 20.01 19.60
CA LEU A 239 -9.06 21.40 19.72
C LEU A 239 -9.24 21.79 21.20
N GLU A 240 -9.89 20.93 22.00
CA GLU A 240 -10.05 21.16 23.44
C GLU A 240 -8.71 21.17 24.18
N ARG A 241 -7.75 20.33 23.76
CA ARG A 241 -6.39 20.38 24.29
C ARG A 241 -5.70 21.71 23.97
N ASN A 242 -5.75 22.15 22.71
CA ASN A 242 -5.11 23.40 22.28
C ASN A 242 -5.68 24.59 23.05
N LYS A 243 -7.01 24.66 23.20
CA LYS A 243 -7.69 25.70 23.97
C LYS A 243 -7.27 25.72 25.44
N ARG A 244 -6.99 24.57 26.05
CA ARG A 244 -6.45 24.49 27.42
C ARG A 244 -5.01 25.00 27.49
N THR A 245 -4.17 24.62 26.53
CA THR A 245 -2.78 25.09 26.44
C THR A 245 -2.71 26.61 26.30
N GLU A 246 -3.49 27.19 25.37
CA GLU A 246 -3.57 28.65 25.17
C GLU A 246 -3.97 29.38 26.46
N ARG A 247 -4.91 28.81 27.24
CA ARG A 247 -5.33 29.39 28.53
C ARG A 247 -4.26 29.33 29.61
N MET A 248 -3.40 28.30 29.60
CA MET A 248 -2.28 28.18 30.54
C MET A 248 -1.13 29.12 30.14
N GLU A 249 -0.87 29.28 28.84
CA GLU A 249 0.18 30.17 28.33
C GLU A 249 -0.15 31.67 28.48
N MET A 250 -1.44 32.04 28.59
CA MET A 250 -1.88 33.42 28.81
C MET A 250 -2.03 33.82 30.30
N GLN A 251 -1.69 32.95 31.26
CA GLN A 251 -1.59 33.37 32.66
C GLN A 251 -0.25 34.09 32.89
N PRO A 252 -0.24 35.31 33.48
CA PRO A 252 1.01 35.97 33.85
C PRO A 252 1.76 35.11 34.88
N PRO A 253 3.11 35.11 34.89
CA PRO A 253 3.86 34.36 35.89
C PRO A 253 3.49 34.92 37.26
N SER A 254 2.75 34.13 38.03
CA SER A 254 2.51 34.42 39.43
C SER A 254 3.87 34.34 40.12
N ARG A 255 4.33 35.45 40.70
CA ARG A 255 5.49 35.46 41.61
C ARG A 255 5.20 34.44 42.71
N HIS A 256 5.84 33.28 42.64
CA HIS A 256 5.92 32.37 43.76
C HIS A 256 7.33 32.42 44.31
N GLU A 257 7.40 32.77 45.59
CA GLU A 257 8.56 32.65 46.45
C GLU A 257 9.14 31.22 46.38
N GLU A 258 10.47 31.16 46.35
CA GLU A 258 11.34 29.99 46.49
C GLU A 258 11.00 29.21 47.78
N LEU A 259 10.67 27.91 47.76
CA LEU A 259 11.53 26.71 47.93
C LEU A 259 10.63 25.54 48.46
N PRO A 260 11.11 24.28 48.57
CA PRO A 260 12.07 23.53 47.77
C PRO A 260 11.48 22.21 47.20
N THR A 261 12.21 21.72 46.19
CA THR A 261 12.12 20.49 45.41
C THR A 261 11.83 19.20 46.20
N PHE A 262 10.85 18.41 45.72
CA PHE A 262 10.80 16.96 45.92
C PHE A 262 10.48 16.28 44.58
N GLN A 263 11.42 15.49 44.08
CA GLN A 263 11.20 14.56 42.96
C GLN A 263 10.63 13.25 43.49
N PRO A 264 9.68 12.63 42.78
CA PRO A 264 9.61 11.18 42.73
C PRO A 264 9.89 10.66 41.32
N GLU A 265 10.47 9.47 41.33
CA GLU A 265 11.15 8.78 40.25
C GLU A 265 10.24 8.31 39.12
N SER A 266 10.88 8.16 37.96
CA SER A 266 10.43 7.45 36.76
C SER A 266 10.28 5.95 37.00
N ARG A 267 9.14 5.39 36.58
CA ARG A 267 8.92 4.04 35.99
C ARG A 267 7.40 3.88 35.88
N GLY A 268 6.76 3.68 34.74
CA GLY A 268 7.16 3.10 33.45
C GLY A 268 5.94 2.27 33.04
N ASN A 269 5.07 2.81 32.20
CA ASN A 269 3.96 2.05 31.63
C ASN A 269 4.11 2.07 30.10
N ASP A 270 4.59 0.92 29.61
CA ASP A 270 4.47 0.48 28.24
C ASP A 270 2.99 0.41 27.85
N ASP A 271 2.62 1.12 26.77
CA ASP A 271 1.43 0.79 25.98
C ASP A 271 1.61 1.32 24.55
N LEU A 272 2.47 0.64 23.80
CA LEU A 272 2.75 0.92 22.39
C LEU A 272 2.14 -0.17 21.51
N TYR A 273 0.81 -0.21 21.46
CA TYR A 273 0.07 -0.92 20.42
C TYR A 273 -0.97 0.00 19.78
N SER A 274 -0.54 0.79 18.79
CA SER A 274 -1.47 1.51 17.91
C SER A 274 -1.27 1.08 16.46
N GLY A 275 -2.06 0.06 16.09
CA GLY A 275 -2.27 -0.33 14.71
C GLY A 275 -3.03 0.75 13.94
N SER A 276 -2.38 1.32 12.93
CA SER A 276 -3.03 1.98 11.80
C SER A 276 -2.55 1.33 10.50
N ILE A 277 -3.37 0.41 9.98
CA ILE A 277 -3.30 -0.07 8.60
C ILE A 277 -3.95 1.02 7.75
N GLY A 278 -3.22 1.62 6.80
CA GLY A 278 -3.80 2.66 5.95
C GLY A 278 -2.85 3.41 5.03
N LEU A 279 -2.48 2.75 3.93
CA LEU A 279 -2.52 3.33 2.57
C LEU A 279 -1.69 4.58 2.23
N PHE A 280 -0.51 4.79 2.82
CA PHE A 280 0.51 5.66 2.24
C PHE A 280 1.88 5.06 2.52
N MET A 281 2.51 4.51 1.48
CA MET A 281 3.90 4.08 1.53
C MET A 281 4.72 5.05 0.68
N PRO A 282 5.77 5.68 1.24
CA PRO A 282 6.74 6.43 0.46
C PRO A 282 7.64 5.45 -0.29
N ASN A 283 8.13 5.87 -1.47
CA ASN A 283 9.06 5.15 -2.35
C ASN A 283 8.50 3.95 -3.14
N ALA A 284 7.67 4.19 -4.16
CA ALA A 284 7.37 3.15 -5.16
C ALA A 284 6.82 3.66 -6.51
N THR A 285 7.08 4.89 -6.94
CA THR A 285 6.26 5.46 -8.04
C THR A 285 6.86 5.34 -9.44
N ASP A 286 8.17 5.09 -9.64
CA ASP A 286 8.71 4.77 -11.00
C ASP A 286 8.42 3.34 -11.34
N SER A 287 8.57 2.47 -10.33
CA SER A 287 8.07 1.11 -10.35
C SER A 287 6.60 1.06 -10.69
N GLN A 288 5.76 1.88 -10.03
CA GLN A 288 4.34 1.90 -10.36
C GLN A 288 4.07 2.40 -11.78
N SER A 289 4.76 3.40 -12.33
CA SER A 289 4.46 3.84 -13.71
C SER A 289 4.75 2.76 -14.75
N GLU A 290 5.88 2.07 -14.66
CA GLU A 290 6.20 0.99 -15.60
C GLU A 290 5.39 -0.28 -15.34
N GLU A 291 5.15 -0.64 -14.07
CA GLU A 291 4.27 -1.76 -13.73
C GLU A 291 2.80 -1.46 -14.07
N ASN A 292 2.37 -0.20 -13.96
CA ASN A 292 1.03 0.26 -14.40
C ASN A 292 0.97 0.29 -15.92
N TYR A 293 2.03 0.71 -16.61
CA TYR A 293 2.12 0.67 -18.07
C TYR A 293 2.09 -0.77 -18.58
N PHE A 294 2.87 -1.67 -17.98
CA PHE A 294 2.84 -3.08 -18.30
C PHE A 294 1.47 -3.71 -18.01
N GLU A 295 0.85 -3.37 -16.88
CA GLU A 295 -0.52 -3.75 -16.57
C GLU A 295 -1.51 -3.23 -17.63
N GLU A 296 -1.34 -1.99 -18.08
CA GLU A 296 -2.15 -1.41 -19.14
C GLU A 296 -1.94 -2.14 -20.46
N GLN A 297 -0.71 -2.55 -20.78
CA GLN A 297 -0.40 -3.37 -21.96
C GLN A 297 -1.04 -4.76 -21.88
N LEU A 298 -1.02 -5.41 -20.71
CA LEU A 298 -1.75 -6.66 -20.48
C LEU A 298 -3.27 -6.47 -20.69
N LYS A 299 -3.83 -5.36 -20.20
CA LYS A 299 -5.26 -5.00 -20.42
C LYS A 299 -5.57 -4.68 -21.88
N ARG A 300 -4.70 -3.95 -22.60
CA ARG A 300 -4.86 -3.57 -24.01
C ARG A 300 -4.80 -4.78 -24.94
N LYS A 301 -3.85 -5.70 -24.73
CA LYS A 301 -3.77 -6.98 -25.48
C LYS A 301 -5.03 -7.83 -25.28
N ASN A 302 -5.60 -7.84 -24.07
CA ASN A 302 -6.88 -8.50 -23.79
C ASN A 302 -8.06 -7.88 -24.55
N LYS A 303 -8.13 -6.54 -24.63
CA LYS A 303 -9.21 -5.82 -25.35
C LYS A 303 -9.14 -6.08 -26.86
N LYS A 304 -7.95 -6.08 -27.46
CA LYS A 304 -7.75 -6.40 -28.89
C LYS A 304 -8.13 -7.85 -29.22
N LYS A 305 -7.84 -8.83 -28.36
CA LYS A 305 -8.27 -10.23 -28.54
C LYS A 305 -9.80 -10.39 -28.46
N ARG A 306 -10.47 -9.67 -27.56
CA ARG A 306 -11.94 -9.67 -27.45
C ARG A 306 -12.63 -9.08 -28.69
N GLN A 307 -12.12 -7.98 -29.24
CA GLN A 307 -12.68 -7.36 -30.46
C GLN A 307 -12.54 -8.25 -31.70
N ARG A 308 -11.49 -9.07 -31.79
CA ARG A 308 -11.33 -10.06 -32.87
C ARG A 308 -12.29 -11.26 -32.76
N LYS A 309 -12.78 -11.59 -31.56
CA LYS A 309 -13.75 -12.68 -31.34
C LYS A 309 -15.22 -12.28 -31.56
N ILE A 310 -15.52 -10.98 -31.67
CA ILE A 310 -16.89 -10.45 -31.91
C ILE A 310 -17.11 -10.16 -33.40
N ARG A 311 -16.06 -10.21 -34.22
CA ARG A 311 -16.12 -10.10 -35.68
C ARG A 311 -16.04 -11.49 -36.32
N PHE A 312 -16.97 -12.37 -35.99
CA PHE A 312 -17.33 -13.57 -36.73
C PHE A 312 -18.76 -13.94 -36.35
#